data_AF-A0A643G5F3-F1
#
_entry.id   AF-A0A643G5F3-F1
#
_cell.length_a   1.000
_cell.length_b   1.000
_cell.length_c   1.000
_cell.angle_alpha   90.00
_cell.angle_beta   90.00
_cell.angle_gamma   90.00
#
_symmetry.space_group_name_H-M   'P 1'
#
loop_
_entity.id
_entity.type
_entity.pdbx_description
1 polymer ?
#
loop_
_entity_poly.entity_id
_entity_poly.type
_entity_poly.pdbx_seq_one_letter_code
_entity_poly.pdbx_strand_id
1 'polypeptide(L)'
;MENLAYNPNLAPWERPAPNNVAGKGHIEQPGKVANIVWQTRAAMPTAYEDALGDALEAAFEAGAKSPEDIVRSFNQAGLLGADGQAWTEARFLAEMRRLGA
;
A
#
# COMPACT_ATOMS: atom_id res chain seq x y z
N MET A 1 2.55 17.93 -8.05
CA MET A 1 2.89 18.39 -6.69
C MET A 1 2.26 17.37 -5.76
N GLU A 2 3.03 16.37 -5.31
CA GLU A 2 2.50 15.30 -4.47
C GLU A 2 2.03 15.88 -3.13
N ASN A 3 0.81 15.55 -2.74
CA ASN A 3 0.20 16.11 -1.54
C ASN A 3 0.70 15.35 -0.30
N LEU A 4 1.83 15.80 0.27
CA LEU A 4 2.40 15.30 1.52
C LEU A 4 1.48 15.44 2.75
N ALA A 5 0.31 16.09 2.62
CA ALA A 5 -0.63 16.22 3.73
C ALA A 5 -1.16 14.87 4.23
N TYR A 6 -1.19 13.84 3.39
CA TYR A 6 -1.64 12.51 3.79
C TYR A 6 -0.59 11.72 4.57
N ASN A 7 0.69 11.83 4.18
CA ASN A 7 1.77 11.14 4.86
C ASN A 7 2.99 12.07 5.02
N PRO A 8 3.05 12.84 6.12
CA PRO A 8 4.14 13.79 6.36
C PRO A 8 5.49 13.09 6.60
N ASN A 9 5.48 11.78 6.88
CA ASN A 9 6.68 10.98 7.11
C ASN A 9 7.19 10.28 5.84
N LEU A 10 6.49 10.43 4.70
CA LEU A 10 6.96 9.94 3.41
C LEU A 10 8.06 10.87 2.89
N ALA A 11 9.25 10.74 3.46
CA ALA A 11 10.41 11.50 3.02
C ALA A 11 10.92 10.92 1.68
N PRO A 12 11.06 11.74 0.61
CA PRO A 12 11.97 11.38 -0.46
C PRO A 12 13.37 11.23 0.15
N TRP A 13 14.15 10.29 -0.36
CA TRP A 13 15.51 10.07 0.12
C TRP A 13 16.31 11.39 0.11
N GLU A 14 16.64 11.91 1.28
CA GLU A 14 17.58 13.02 1.44
C GLU A 14 18.97 12.43 1.64
N ARG A 15 19.98 12.94 0.90
CA ARG A 15 21.39 12.59 1.14
C ARG A 15 21.71 12.88 2.61
N PRO A 16 21.99 11.87 3.44
CA PRO A 16 22.31 12.13 4.83
C PRO A 16 23.62 12.89 4.87
N ALA A 17 23.57 14.19 5.20
CA ALA A 17 24.76 14.93 5.55
C ALA A 17 25.08 14.57 7.01
N PRO A 18 26.17 13.84 7.30
CA PRO A 18 26.51 13.48 8.67
C PRO A 18 26.70 14.76 9.48
N ASN A 19 25.94 14.88 10.57
CA ASN A 19 26.12 15.97 11.52
C ASN A 19 27.49 15.80 12.19
N ASN A 20 28.35 16.81 12.13
CA ASN A 20 29.69 16.78 12.72
C ASN A 20 29.69 17.20 14.21
N VAL A 21 28.50 17.44 14.78
CA VAL A 21 28.32 17.81 16.19
C VAL A 21 27.63 16.65 16.92
N ALA A 22 28.21 16.18 18.03
CA ALA A 22 27.55 15.21 18.90
C ALA A 22 26.24 15.83 19.41
N GLY A 23 25.09 15.29 18.99
CA GLY A 23 23.78 15.77 19.42
C GLY A 23 23.64 15.61 20.94
N LYS A 24 23.65 16.72 21.68
CA LYS A 24 23.23 16.72 23.09
C LYS A 24 21.70 16.70 23.15
N GLY A 25 21.13 15.68 23.80
CA GLY A 25 19.85 15.84 24.50
C GLY A 25 18.58 15.26 23.88
N HIS A 26 18.64 14.18 23.09
CA HIS A 26 17.42 13.44 22.75
C HIS A 26 17.43 12.05 23.40
N ILE A 27 16.85 11.97 24.60
CA ILE A 27 16.48 10.71 25.25
C ILE A 27 14.96 10.65 25.19
N GLU A 28 14.44 9.70 24.41
CA GLU A 28 13.03 9.40 24.35
C GLU A 28 12.49 9.09 25.76
N GLN A 29 11.43 9.76 26.19
CA GLN A 29 10.78 9.44 27.47
C GLN A 29 9.90 8.19 27.26
N PRO A 30 10.11 7.10 28.02
CA PRO A 30 9.23 5.93 27.94
C PRO A 30 7.77 6.33 28.15
N GLY A 31 6.90 5.88 27.25
CA GLY A 31 5.46 6.21 27.28
C GLY A 31 5.08 7.58 26.67
N LYS A 32 6.04 8.38 26.18
CA LYS A 32 5.78 9.61 25.44
C LYS A 32 6.23 9.56 23.97
N VAL A 33 6.77 8.43 23.54
CA VAL A 33 7.14 8.22 22.13
C VAL A 33 5.85 8.10 21.32
N ALA A 34 5.72 8.94 20.29
CA ALA A 34 4.61 8.82 19.35
C ALA A 34 4.71 7.49 18.61
N ASN A 35 3.60 6.77 18.47
CA ASN A 35 3.55 5.63 17.57
C ASN A 35 3.51 6.17 16.14
N ILE A 36 4.66 6.18 15.47
CA ILE A 36 4.76 6.58 14.07
C ILE A 36 4.10 5.49 13.24
N VAL A 37 3.01 5.83 12.56
CA VAL A 37 2.42 4.95 11.55
C VAL A 37 3.38 4.92 10.37
N TRP A 38 4.11 3.82 10.25
CA TRP A 38 4.99 3.56 9.11
C TRP A 38 4.14 3.24 7.88
N GLN A 39 3.78 4.29 7.13
CA GLN A 39 3.01 4.20 5.91
C GLN A 39 3.90 4.57 4.72
N THR A 40 3.76 3.85 3.61
CA THR A 40 4.52 4.10 2.37
C THR A 40 3.70 4.86 1.31
N ARG A 41 2.40 5.05 1.55
CA ARG A 41 1.49 5.68 0.58
C ARG A 41 1.51 7.19 0.69
N ALA A 42 1.51 7.87 -0.47
CA ALA A 42 1.47 9.32 -0.59
C ALA A 42 0.05 9.91 -0.56
N ALA A 43 -0.99 9.07 -0.73
CA ALA A 43 -2.38 9.49 -0.81
C ALA A 43 -3.34 8.43 -0.27
N MET A 44 -4.59 8.85 -0.01
CA MET A 44 -5.70 7.95 0.32
C MET A 44 -5.94 6.93 -0.81
N PRO A 45 -6.46 5.74 -0.49
CA PRO A 45 -6.94 4.82 -1.51
C PRO A 45 -7.98 5.46 -2.42
N THR A 46 -7.96 5.08 -3.68
CA THR A 46 -9.06 5.36 -4.60
C THR A 46 -10.19 4.35 -4.38
N ALA A 47 -11.41 4.69 -4.82
CA ALA A 47 -12.54 3.76 -4.75
C ALA A 47 -12.29 2.42 -5.47
N TYR A 48 -11.48 2.44 -6.54
CA TYR A 48 -11.05 1.21 -7.20
C TYR A 48 -10.11 0.37 -6.32
N GLU A 49 -9.17 1.01 -5.62
CA GLU A 49 -8.25 0.31 -4.72
C GLU A 49 -8.97 -0.25 -3.49
N ASP A 50 -9.96 0.46 -2.95
CA ASP A 50 -10.83 -0.05 -1.89
C ASP A 50 -11.61 -1.28 -2.36
N ALA A 51 -12.27 -1.20 -3.53
CA ALA A 51 -13.00 -2.33 -4.10
C ALA A 51 -12.11 -3.55 -4.40
N LEU A 52 -10.87 -3.30 -4.84
CA LEU A 52 -9.87 -4.36 -5.05
C LEU A 52 -9.46 -5.00 -3.72
N GLY A 53 -9.32 -4.20 -2.65
CA GLY A 53 -9.07 -4.68 -1.29
C GLY A 53 -10.19 -5.60 -0.78
N ASP A 54 -11.44 -5.13 -0.84
CA ASP A 54 -12.61 -5.90 -0.44
C ASP A 54 -12.70 -7.24 -1.20
N ALA A 55 -12.43 -7.22 -2.50
CA ALA A 55 -12.45 -8.43 -3.32
C ALA A 55 -11.33 -9.41 -2.97
N LEU A 56 -10.13 -8.91 -2.62
CA LEU A 56 -9.03 -9.75 -2.15
C LEU A 56 -9.38 -10.41 -0.82
N GLU A 57 -9.93 -9.64 0.13
CA GLU A 57 -10.39 -10.16 1.42
C GLU A 57 -11.41 -11.28 1.23
N ALA A 58 -12.43 -11.05 0.40
CA ALA A 58 -13.44 -12.06 0.08
C ALA A 58 -12.84 -13.31 -0.60
N ALA A 59 -11.88 -13.16 -1.51
CA ALA A 59 -11.22 -14.29 -2.17
C ALA A 59 -10.44 -15.15 -1.15
N PHE A 60 -9.69 -14.53 -0.24
CA PHE A 60 -8.93 -15.25 0.77
C PHE A 60 -9.82 -15.86 1.86
N GLU A 61 -10.89 -15.18 2.26
CA GLU A 61 -11.89 -15.74 3.18
C GLU A 61 -12.56 -16.99 2.59
N ALA A 62 -12.81 -16.99 1.27
CA ALA A 62 -13.30 -18.15 0.53
C ALA A 62 -12.23 -19.25 0.30
N GLY A 63 -10.99 -19.04 0.76
CA GLY A 63 -9.92 -20.03 0.73
C GLY A 63 -9.07 -20.04 -0.53
N ALA A 64 -9.00 -18.94 -1.29
CA ALA A 64 -8.07 -18.81 -2.41
C ALA A 64 -6.62 -19.02 -1.97
N LYS A 65 -5.86 -19.85 -2.70
CA LYS A 65 -4.45 -20.17 -2.38
C LYS A 65 -3.49 -19.82 -3.51
N SER A 66 -4.00 -19.44 -4.67
CA SER A 66 -3.21 -19.10 -5.84
C SER A 66 -3.77 -17.88 -6.57
N PRO A 67 -2.96 -17.22 -7.42
CA PRO A 67 -3.43 -16.14 -8.29
C PRO A 67 -4.65 -16.53 -9.14
N GLU A 68 -4.71 -17.76 -9.62
CA GLU A 68 -5.82 -18.26 -10.43
C GLU A 68 -7.12 -18.37 -9.63
N ASP A 69 -7.05 -18.75 -8.35
CA ASP A 69 -8.22 -18.76 -7.46
C ASP A 69 -8.74 -17.34 -7.20
N ILE A 70 -7.84 -16.38 -7.01
CA ILE A 70 -8.18 -14.96 -6.82
C ILE A 70 -8.87 -14.41 -8.08
N VAL A 71 -8.27 -14.65 -9.26
CA VAL A 71 -8.84 -14.21 -10.54
C VAL A 71 -10.22 -14.84 -10.79
N ARG A 72 -10.41 -16.12 -10.41
CA ARG A 72 -11.72 -16.77 -10.46
C ARG A 72 -12.73 -16.06 -9.57
N SER A 73 -12.36 -15.76 -8.32
CA SER A 73 -13.19 -15.01 -7.37
C SER A 73 -13.58 -13.63 -7.92
N PHE A 74 -12.62 -12.86 -8.43
CA PHE A 74 -12.87 -11.54 -9.00
C PHE A 74 -13.85 -11.56 -10.16
N ASN A 75 -13.65 -12.48 -11.10
CA ASN A 75 -14.52 -12.59 -12.26
C ASN A 75 -15.92 -13.09 -11.88
N GLN A 76 -16.06 -13.95 -10.87
CA GLN A 76 -17.36 -14.35 -10.32
C GLN A 76 -18.09 -13.20 -9.64
N ALA A 77 -17.36 -12.32 -8.95
CA ALA A 77 -17.89 -11.11 -8.33
C ALA A 77 -18.17 -9.98 -9.35
N GLY A 78 -17.78 -10.15 -10.62
CA GLY A 78 -17.94 -9.14 -11.66
C GLY A 78 -17.02 -7.94 -11.49
N LEU A 79 -15.93 -8.06 -10.71
CA LEU A 79 -14.93 -7.02 -10.56
C LEU A 79 -14.17 -6.86 -11.88
N LEU A 80 -14.08 -5.63 -12.38
CA LEU A 80 -13.29 -5.27 -13.55
C LEU A 80 -12.00 -4.57 -13.10
N GLY A 81 -10.94 -4.73 -13.89
CA GLY A 81 -9.71 -3.97 -13.71
C GLY A 81 -9.93 -2.48 -13.92
N ALA A 82 -8.93 -1.66 -13.58
CA ALA A 82 -8.99 -0.21 -13.77
C ALA A 82 -9.21 0.21 -15.25
N ASP A 83 -8.89 -0.67 -16.20
CA ASP A 83 -9.12 -0.52 -17.64
C ASP A 83 -10.52 -1.01 -18.09
N GLY A 84 -11.37 -1.43 -17.16
CA GLY A 84 -12.70 -1.98 -17.39
C GLY A 84 -12.70 -3.40 -17.96
N GLN A 85 -11.57 -4.10 -17.94
CA GLN A 85 -11.44 -5.43 -18.52
C GLN A 85 -11.53 -6.54 -17.46
N ALA A 86 -11.94 -7.73 -17.90
CA ALA A 86 -11.95 -8.92 -17.04
C ALA A 86 -10.54 -9.33 -16.61
N TRP A 87 -10.47 -9.99 -15.46
CA TRP A 87 -9.20 -10.41 -14.87
C TRP A 87 -8.63 -11.65 -15.55
N THR A 88 -7.34 -11.58 -15.82
CA THR A 88 -6.48 -12.72 -16.11
C THR A 88 -5.36 -12.74 -15.08
N GLU A 89 -4.70 -13.87 -14.89
CA GLU A 89 -3.58 -13.97 -13.96
C GLU A 89 -2.46 -12.96 -14.29
N ALA A 90 -2.11 -12.83 -15.57
CA ALA A 90 -1.12 -11.86 -16.02
C ALA A 90 -1.49 -10.42 -15.65
N ARG A 91 -2.77 -10.05 -15.77
CA ARG A 91 -3.26 -8.72 -15.35
C ARG A 91 -3.20 -8.55 -13.84
N PHE A 92 -3.61 -9.55 -13.08
CA PHE A 92 -3.54 -9.54 -11.63
C PHE A 92 -2.10 -9.31 -11.14
N LEU A 93 -1.14 -10.10 -11.65
CA LEU A 93 0.26 -9.97 -11.28
C LEU A 93 0.86 -8.61 -11.69
N ALA A 94 0.49 -8.10 -12.88
CA ALA A 94 0.90 -6.77 -13.33
C ALA A 94 0.38 -5.67 -12.39
N GLU A 95 -0.87 -5.80 -11.92
CA GLU A 95 -1.46 -4.84 -11.00
C GLU A 95 -0.80 -4.90 -9.61
N MET A 96 -0.58 -6.10 -9.05
CA MET A 96 0.13 -6.26 -7.79
C MET A 96 1.55 -5.67 -7.86
N ARG A 97 2.23 -5.86 -9.00
CA ARG A 97 3.54 -5.25 -9.25
C ARG A 97 3.47 -3.72 -9.29
N ARG A 98 2.44 -3.15 -9.93
CA ARG A 98 2.24 -1.71 -10.04
C ARG A 98 1.96 -1.08 -8.67
N LEU A 99 1.13 -1.72 -7.85
CA LEU A 99 0.74 -1.24 -6.53
C LEU A 99 1.84 -1.41 -5.46
N GLY A 100 2.72 -2.40 -5.63
CA GLY A 100 3.85 -2.63 -4.74
C GLY A 100 5.15 -1.88 -5.10
N ALA A 101 5.14 -1.06 -6.15
CA ALA A 101 6.30 -0.30 -6.64
C ALA A 101 6.54 1.01 -5.88
#